data_AF-A0A830D351-F1
#
_entry.id   AF-A0A830D351-F1
#
_cell.length_a   1.000
_cell.length_b   1.000
_cell.length_c   1.000
_cell.angle_alpha   90.00
_cell.angle_beta   90.00
_cell.angle_gamma   90.00
#
_symmetry.space_group_name_H-M   'P 1'
#
loop_
_entity.id
_entity.type
_entity.pdbx_description
1 polymer ?
#
loop_
_entity_poly.entity_id
_entity_poly.type
_entity_poly.pdbx_seq_one_letter_code
_entity_poly.pdbx_strand_id
1 'polypeptide(L)'
;MASKLLANAIGRKLSKPSAAAALLSCPFTTATAAVEPLDEDSGGISMKGVKISGRPLYLDMQATSPVDPRVLDAMLPYYLSRYGNPHSRTHLYGWESEQQEGFDITYLPVKPDGLVDLEKLRASIRPDTGLKMNISLMSMSGHKIYGPKGIGALYMRRRPRIRVEPQMNGGGQERGIRSGTVPTPLVVGFGAACELAMKEMDYDEKRIRMLQERLLNGIRKKLEGVVVNGSEESRYAGNLNLSFAFVEGESLLMGLKEVAVSSGSACTSASLEPSYVLRALGVEEDMAHTSIRYGIGRFTTEEEIDRAVELTVNQVEKLREMSPLYEMYKDGIDIKSIQWSQH
;
A
#
# COMPACT_ATOMS: atom_id res chain seq x y z
N MET A 1 48.74 10.10 29.87
CA MET A 1 49.28 10.63 31.14
C MET A 1 48.32 11.70 31.61
N ALA A 2 47.37 11.35 32.49
CA ALA A 2 47.48 11.42 33.95
C ALA A 2 47.20 12.86 34.45
N SER A 3 46.41 13.15 35.48
CA SER A 3 45.59 12.37 36.41
C SER A 3 45.12 13.33 37.51
N LYS A 4 43.84 13.22 37.91
CA LYS A 4 43.28 13.40 39.28
C LYS A 4 43.40 14.74 40.02
N LEU A 5 42.25 15.20 40.51
CA LEU A 5 41.91 15.52 41.91
C LEU A 5 40.39 15.86 41.92
N LEU A 6 39.51 15.44 42.82
CA LEU A 6 39.47 14.38 43.82
C LEU A 6 37.99 14.29 44.27
N ALA A 7 37.49 13.08 44.48
CA ALA A 7 36.18 12.82 45.08
C ALA A 7 36.21 13.04 46.59
N ASN A 8 35.10 13.47 47.19
CA ASN A 8 34.74 13.03 48.54
C ASN A 8 33.22 13.02 48.75
N ALA A 9 32.78 11.91 49.31
CA ALA A 9 31.41 11.50 49.60
C ALA A 9 30.87 12.14 50.89
N ILE A 10 29.55 12.06 51.08
CA ILE A 10 28.75 11.77 52.30
C ILE A 10 27.29 12.05 51.88
N GLY A 11 26.43 11.07 51.63
CA GLY A 11 25.93 10.13 52.62
C GLY A 11 24.71 10.72 53.34
N ARG A 12 23.51 10.71 52.73
CA ARG A 12 22.25 10.93 53.46
C ARG A 12 21.23 9.84 53.16
N LYS A 13 20.97 9.10 54.24
CA LYS A 13 20.00 8.02 54.43
C LYS A 13 18.59 8.46 54.07
N LEU A 14 17.89 7.60 53.32
CA LEU A 14 16.43 7.62 53.19
C LEU A 14 15.81 7.04 54.46
N SER A 15 14.94 7.81 55.12
CA SER A 15 14.05 7.33 56.18
C SER A 15 12.60 7.67 55.83
N LYS A 16 11.76 6.63 55.70
CA LYS A 16 10.29 6.66 55.93
C LYS A 16 10.02 6.22 57.39
N PRO A 17 8.81 6.29 57.99
CA PRO A 17 7.43 6.52 57.47
C PRO A 17 6.67 7.66 58.23
N SER A 18 5.45 8.12 57.94
CA SER A 18 4.10 7.49 58.07
C SER A 18 3.05 8.60 57.86
N ALA A 19 2.17 8.53 56.84
CA ALA A 19 0.73 8.18 56.88
C ALA A 19 -0.26 9.28 57.34
N ALA A 20 -1.08 9.77 56.39
CA ALA A 20 -2.52 10.11 56.48
C ALA A 20 -2.96 10.57 55.07
N ALA A 21 -3.50 9.71 54.21
CA ALA A 21 -4.92 9.35 54.15
C ALA A 21 -5.86 10.54 53.87
N ALA A 22 -6.00 10.89 52.58
CA ALA A 22 -7.22 11.49 52.03
C ALA A 22 -7.38 11.00 50.59
N LEU A 23 -8.09 9.87 50.48
CA LEU A 23 -8.60 9.31 49.22
C LEU A 23 -9.61 10.30 48.64
N LEU A 24 -9.23 11.04 47.60
CA LEU A 24 -10.19 11.61 46.66
C LEU A 24 -10.44 10.54 45.59
N SER A 25 -11.45 9.72 45.85
CA SER A 25 -12.06 8.80 44.90
C SER A 25 -12.79 9.60 43.82
N CYS A 26 -12.08 10.02 42.78
CA CYS A 26 -12.72 10.34 41.51
C CYS A 26 -12.95 9.01 40.78
N PRO A 27 -14.20 8.62 40.46
CA PRO A 27 -14.42 7.47 39.61
C PRO A 27 -13.92 7.83 38.22
N PHE A 28 -12.80 7.24 37.80
CA PHE A 28 -12.51 7.09 36.39
C PHE A 28 -13.63 6.24 35.82
N THR A 29 -14.62 6.90 35.22
CA THR A 29 -15.53 6.24 34.30
C THR A 29 -14.65 5.68 33.18
N THR A 30 -14.45 4.37 33.21
CA THR A 30 -14.06 3.62 32.02
C THR A 30 -15.24 3.72 31.06
N ALA A 31 -15.27 4.80 30.28
CA ALA A 31 -15.96 4.78 29.00
C ALA A 31 -15.21 3.77 28.14
N THR A 32 -15.49 2.48 28.34
CA THR A 32 -15.43 1.51 27.25
C THR A 32 -16.24 2.15 26.13
N ALA A 33 -15.56 2.72 25.14
CA ALA A 33 -16.13 2.82 23.82
C ALA A 33 -16.35 1.38 23.38
N ALA A 34 -17.48 0.82 23.82
CA ALA A 34 -18.10 -0.29 23.13
C ALA A 34 -18.23 0.22 21.71
N VAL A 35 -17.37 -0.28 20.83
CA VAL A 35 -17.72 -0.35 19.42
C VAL A 35 -19.00 -1.16 19.45
N GLU A 36 -20.14 -0.49 19.35
CA GLU A 36 -21.39 -1.19 19.11
C GLU A 36 -21.12 -2.10 17.91
N PRO A 37 -21.49 -3.39 17.99
CA PRO A 37 -21.47 -4.20 16.78
C PRO A 37 -22.25 -3.39 15.76
N LEU A 38 -21.62 -3.09 14.62
CA LEU A 38 -22.37 -2.56 13.50
C LEU A 38 -23.51 -3.53 13.31
N ASP A 39 -24.73 -3.09 13.64
CA ASP A 39 -25.93 -3.85 13.38
C ASP A 39 -25.78 -4.40 11.96
N GLU A 40 -25.94 -5.71 11.81
CA GLU A 40 -26.20 -6.34 10.53
C GLU A 40 -27.59 -5.87 10.07
N ASP A 41 -27.73 -4.57 9.85
CA ASP A 41 -28.88 -4.04 9.15
C ASP A 41 -28.69 -4.46 7.70
N SER A 42 -29.44 -5.51 7.35
CA SER A 42 -29.73 -6.00 6.01
C SER A 42 -30.31 -4.95 5.04
N GLY A 43 -30.15 -3.66 5.34
CA GLY A 43 -30.40 -2.52 4.46
C GLY A 43 -29.18 -2.22 3.59
N GLY A 44 -29.27 -2.53 2.31
CA GLY A 44 -28.20 -2.23 1.36
C GLY A 44 -27.78 -0.75 1.37
N ILE A 45 -26.47 -0.50 1.32
CA ILE A 45 -25.87 0.82 1.18
C ILE A 45 -26.26 1.37 -0.21
N SER A 46 -26.93 2.52 -0.24
CA SER A 46 -27.27 3.24 -1.46
C SER A 46 -26.43 4.51 -1.55
N MET A 47 -25.43 4.53 -2.45
CA MET A 47 -24.60 5.71 -2.69
C MET A 47 -24.45 5.93 -4.19
N LYS A 48 -24.64 7.18 -4.65
CA LYS A 48 -24.58 7.56 -6.09
C LYS A 48 -25.45 6.67 -7.01
N GLY A 49 -26.63 6.26 -6.55
CA GLY A 49 -27.58 5.46 -7.35
C GLY A 49 -27.28 3.95 -7.40
N VAL A 50 -26.23 3.48 -6.73
CA VAL A 50 -25.88 2.05 -6.66
C VAL A 50 -26.30 1.49 -5.29
N LYS A 51 -27.16 0.46 -5.30
CA LYS A 51 -27.53 -0.32 -4.10
C LYS A 51 -26.62 -1.55 -3.97
N ILE A 52 -25.94 -1.66 -2.83
CA ILE A 52 -25.00 -2.75 -2.50
C ILE A 52 -25.38 -3.33 -1.13
N SER A 53 -25.42 -4.64 -0.98
CA SER A 53 -25.55 -5.27 0.35
C SER A 53 -24.19 -5.23 1.06
N GLY A 54 -24.08 -4.45 2.14
CA GLY A 54 -22.84 -4.34 2.93
C GLY A 54 -21.71 -3.56 2.24
N ARG A 55 -20.49 -3.69 2.78
CA ARG A 55 -19.29 -3.05 2.23
C ARG A 55 -18.70 -3.91 1.09
N PRO A 56 -18.34 -3.31 -0.06
CA PRO A 56 -17.67 -4.03 -1.14
C PRO A 56 -16.34 -4.65 -0.70
N LEU A 57 -15.98 -5.77 -1.33
CA LEU A 57 -14.67 -6.38 -1.20
C LEU A 57 -13.61 -5.42 -1.74
N TYR A 58 -12.51 -5.21 -1.00
CA TYR A 58 -11.48 -4.26 -1.41
C TYR A 58 -10.33 -4.94 -2.15
N LEU A 59 -10.39 -4.95 -3.48
CA LEU A 59 -9.35 -5.46 -4.37
C LEU A 59 -8.72 -4.34 -5.21
N ASP A 60 -8.47 -3.17 -4.59
CA ASP A 60 -7.82 -2.02 -5.24
C ASP A 60 -6.61 -1.49 -4.46
N MET A 61 -5.84 -2.40 -3.86
CA MET A 61 -4.68 -2.07 -3.00
C MET A 61 -3.60 -1.23 -3.70
N GLN A 62 -3.53 -1.24 -5.04
CA GLN A 62 -2.58 -0.39 -5.78
C GLN A 62 -3.01 1.09 -5.88
N ALA A 63 -4.32 1.37 -5.75
CA ALA A 63 -4.78 2.74 -5.61
C ALA A 63 -4.37 3.29 -4.24
N THR A 64 -4.75 2.61 -3.16
CA THR A 64 -4.32 2.93 -1.80
C THR A 64 -4.50 1.72 -0.88
N SER A 65 -3.64 1.57 0.12
CA SER A 65 -3.84 0.57 1.17
C SER A 65 -4.51 1.19 2.40
N PRO A 66 -5.24 0.39 3.22
CA PRO A 66 -5.57 0.81 4.58
C PRO A 66 -4.29 1.02 5.41
N VAL A 67 -4.37 1.85 6.44
CA VAL A 67 -3.26 2.00 7.39
C VAL A 67 -3.24 0.78 8.30
N ASP A 68 -2.09 0.15 8.50
CA ASP A 68 -1.95 -0.98 9.44
C ASP A 68 -2.25 -0.48 10.87
N PRO A 69 -3.03 -1.21 11.68
CA PRO A 69 -3.34 -0.79 13.05
C PRO A 69 -2.10 -0.48 13.90
N ARG A 70 -1.00 -1.23 13.70
CA ARG A 70 0.27 -1.01 14.42
C ARG A 70 0.96 0.29 13.97
N VAL A 71 0.78 0.66 12.70
CA VAL A 71 1.25 1.96 12.18
C VAL A 71 0.44 3.07 12.82
N LEU A 72 -0.89 2.95 12.85
CA LEU A 72 -1.75 3.95 13.47
C LEU A 72 -1.40 4.14 14.96
N ASP A 73 -1.21 3.05 15.69
CA ASP A 73 -0.81 3.08 17.10
C ASP A 73 0.51 3.85 17.32
N ALA A 74 1.51 3.61 16.46
CA ALA A 74 2.77 4.36 16.51
C ALA A 74 2.60 5.86 16.24
N MET A 75 1.61 6.26 15.44
CA MET A 75 1.33 7.66 15.11
C MET A 75 0.59 8.41 16.24
N LEU A 76 -0.32 7.75 16.95
CA LEU A 76 -1.25 8.37 17.89
C LEU A 76 -0.58 9.26 18.97
N PRO A 77 0.55 8.86 19.61
CA PRO A 77 1.22 9.71 20.60
C PRO A 77 1.60 11.09 20.07
N TYR A 78 1.93 11.20 18.78
CA TYR A 78 2.38 12.43 18.13
C TYR A 78 1.24 13.37 17.73
N TYR A 79 0.00 12.89 17.75
CA TYR A 79 -1.19 13.73 17.67
C TYR A 79 -1.66 14.26 19.02
N LEU A 80 -1.37 13.52 20.11
CA LEU A 80 -1.97 13.77 21.41
C LEU A 80 -1.01 14.47 22.38
N SER A 81 0.11 13.83 22.71
CA SER A 81 1.01 14.30 23.78
C SER A 81 2.37 14.78 23.26
N ARG A 82 2.84 14.26 22.12
CA ARG A 82 4.13 14.60 21.48
C ARG A 82 3.92 15.41 20.20
N TYR A 83 3.18 16.51 20.30
CA TYR A 83 2.77 17.36 19.16
C TYR A 83 3.80 18.42 18.76
N GLY A 84 5.00 18.42 19.36
CA GLY A 84 5.99 19.47 19.16
C GLY A 84 6.58 19.50 17.76
N ASN A 85 7.00 20.69 17.32
CA ASN A 85 7.69 20.88 16.04
C ASN A 85 9.13 20.34 16.15
N PRO A 86 9.56 19.39 15.29
CA PRO A 86 10.92 18.83 15.34
C PRO A 86 12.03 19.88 15.08
N HIS A 87 11.68 21.03 14.48
CA HIS A 87 12.62 22.13 14.26
C HIS A 87 12.83 23.01 15.50
N SER A 88 12.07 22.80 16.58
CA SER A 88 12.21 23.55 17.84
C SER A 88 13.40 23.05 18.66
N ARG A 89 14.51 23.79 18.63
CA ARG A 89 15.76 23.36 19.29
C ARG A 89 15.89 23.69 20.77
N THR A 90 14.97 24.47 21.33
CA THR A 90 15.13 25.09 22.66
C THR A 90 14.33 24.41 23.77
N HIS A 91 13.46 23.45 23.46
CA HIS A 91 12.56 22.86 24.44
C HIS A 91 12.29 21.38 24.20
N LEU A 92 11.89 20.68 25.26
CA LEU A 92 11.63 19.23 25.28
C LEU A 92 10.72 18.76 24.13
N TYR A 93 9.63 19.49 23.87
CA TYR A 93 8.67 19.11 22.82
C TYR A 93 9.29 19.00 21.41
N GLY A 94 10.37 19.73 21.11
CA GLY A 94 11.04 19.61 19.81
C GLY A 94 12.02 18.44 19.77
N TRP A 95 12.77 18.24 20.86
CA TRP A 95 13.71 17.12 20.99
C TRP A 95 13.02 15.75 20.96
N GLU A 96 11.84 15.63 21.57
CA GLU A 96 11.04 14.39 21.53
C GLU A 96 10.56 14.04 20.11
N SER A 97 10.32 15.05 19.27
CA SER A 97 9.92 14.88 17.87
C SER A 97 11.11 14.57 16.95
N GLU A 98 12.31 15.11 17.22
CA GLU A 98 13.51 14.94 16.39
C GLU A 98 14.14 13.53 16.50
N GLN A 99 14.11 12.91 17.68
CA GLN A 99 14.82 11.63 17.95
C GLN A 99 14.44 10.46 17.01
N GLN A 100 13.34 10.54 16.27
CA GLN A 100 12.83 9.47 15.42
C GLN A 100 13.24 9.60 13.93
N GLU A 101 14.04 10.61 13.54
CA GLU A 101 14.44 10.84 12.14
C GLU A 101 15.70 10.03 11.67
N GLY A 102 16.32 9.20 12.53
CA GLY A 102 17.65 8.61 12.27
C GLY A 102 17.67 7.13 11.82
N PHE A 103 17.75 6.86 10.51
CA PHE A 103 17.98 5.50 9.95
C PHE A 103 19.38 5.37 9.29
N ASP A 104 20.02 4.19 9.34
CA ASP A 104 21.44 3.92 8.95
C ASP A 104 21.59 2.95 7.73
N ILE A 105 22.71 2.97 6.98
CA ILE A 105 22.86 2.29 5.65
C ILE A 105 24.15 1.45 5.51
N THR A 106 24.06 0.24 4.92
CA THR A 106 25.21 -0.69 4.63
C THR A 106 25.30 -1.10 3.14
N TYR A 107 26.51 -1.34 2.60
CA TYR A 107 26.80 -1.64 1.17
C TYR A 107 27.38 -3.04 0.91
N LEU A 108 26.96 -3.69 -0.19
CA LEU A 108 27.45 -5.01 -0.63
C LEU A 108 27.70 -5.06 -2.16
N PRO A 109 28.72 -5.80 -2.63
CA PRO A 109 29.05 -5.91 -4.06
C PRO A 109 28.09 -6.83 -4.84
N VAL A 110 27.99 -6.60 -6.16
CA VAL A 110 27.17 -7.37 -7.11
C VAL A 110 28.04 -8.19 -8.07
N LYS A 111 27.46 -9.26 -8.62
CA LYS A 111 28.09 -10.06 -9.68
C LYS A 111 28.02 -9.33 -11.04
N PRO A 112 28.83 -9.73 -12.03
CA PRO A 112 28.89 -9.09 -13.35
C PRO A 112 27.57 -9.12 -14.14
N ASP A 113 26.66 -10.04 -13.82
CA ASP A 113 25.31 -10.18 -14.39
C ASP A 113 24.28 -9.27 -13.68
N GLY A 114 24.71 -8.48 -12.71
CA GLY A 114 23.84 -7.61 -11.91
C GLY A 114 23.11 -8.33 -10.78
N LEU A 115 23.28 -9.66 -10.64
CA LEU A 115 22.67 -10.42 -9.56
C LEU A 115 23.51 -10.36 -8.28
N VAL A 116 22.84 -10.43 -7.14
CA VAL A 116 23.47 -10.39 -5.82
C VAL A 116 23.84 -11.82 -5.41
N ASP A 117 25.03 -11.99 -4.86
CA ASP A 117 25.42 -13.25 -4.21
C ASP A 117 24.57 -13.47 -2.94
N LEU A 118 23.67 -14.47 -2.99
CA LEU A 118 22.67 -14.76 -1.96
C LEU A 118 23.27 -15.25 -0.63
N GLU A 119 24.43 -15.92 -0.68
CA GLU A 119 25.17 -16.37 0.51
C GLU A 119 25.81 -15.19 1.24
N LYS A 120 26.47 -14.29 0.49
CA LYS A 120 27.02 -13.04 1.05
C LYS A 120 25.93 -12.09 1.53
N LEU A 121 24.78 -12.05 0.86
CA LEU A 121 23.59 -11.30 1.28
C LEU A 121 23.09 -11.80 2.65
N ARG A 122 22.88 -13.10 2.83
CA ARG A 122 22.45 -13.66 4.11
C ARG A 122 23.41 -13.34 5.26
N ALA A 123 24.71 -13.41 5.01
CA ALA A 123 25.74 -13.14 6.01
C ALA A 123 25.88 -11.64 6.41
N SER A 124 25.23 -10.73 5.69
CA SER A 124 25.37 -9.27 5.87
C SER A 124 24.05 -8.55 6.16
N ILE A 125 22.94 -9.31 6.21
CA ILE A 125 21.65 -8.84 6.71
C ILE A 125 21.78 -8.61 8.22
N ARG A 126 21.62 -7.35 8.61
CA ARG A 126 21.23 -6.93 9.96
C ARG A 126 19.72 -6.64 9.95
N PRO A 127 19.06 -6.52 11.11
CA PRO A 127 17.61 -6.34 11.19
C PRO A 127 17.01 -5.12 10.43
N ASP A 128 17.81 -4.25 9.81
CA ASP A 128 17.46 -2.90 9.36
C ASP A 128 17.98 -2.47 7.95
N THR A 129 18.26 -3.39 7.01
CA THR A 129 18.96 -3.05 5.73
C THR A 129 18.09 -2.85 4.46
N GLY A 130 18.37 -1.81 3.65
CA GLY A 130 17.94 -1.70 2.23
C GLY A 130 18.85 -0.80 1.36
N LEU A 131 19.73 -1.35 0.49
CA LEU A 131 20.45 -0.63 -0.60
C LEU A 131 21.39 -1.53 -1.44
N LYS A 132 20.90 -2.14 -2.54
CA LYS A 132 21.74 -2.93 -3.49
C LYS A 132 21.55 -2.66 -4.98
N MET A 133 20.65 -1.77 -5.37
CA MET A 133 20.13 -1.73 -6.75
C MET A 133 20.85 -0.75 -7.71
N ASN A 134 22.00 -0.18 -7.33
CA ASN A 134 22.62 0.94 -8.08
C ASN A 134 21.60 2.05 -8.44
N ILE A 135 20.72 2.41 -7.50
CA ILE A 135 19.72 3.46 -7.68
C ILE A 135 20.29 4.82 -7.28
N SER A 136 20.02 5.84 -8.08
CA SER A 136 20.48 7.23 -7.91
C SER A 136 19.46 8.06 -7.14
N LEU A 137 18.19 7.92 -7.53
CA LEU A 137 17.02 8.55 -6.93
C LEU A 137 15.94 7.47 -6.82
N MET A 138 15.27 7.37 -5.67
CA MET A 138 14.12 6.46 -5.49
C MET A 138 13.00 7.20 -4.79
N SER A 139 11.81 7.18 -5.40
CA SER A 139 10.59 7.71 -4.80
C SER A 139 9.87 6.63 -4.02
N MET A 140 9.39 6.97 -2.82
CA MET A 140 8.66 6.07 -1.94
C MET A 140 7.40 6.76 -1.43
N SER A 141 6.35 5.99 -1.17
CA SER A 141 5.05 6.49 -0.70
C SER A 141 4.51 5.61 0.43
N GLY A 142 4.05 6.22 1.52
CA GLY A 142 3.57 5.49 2.70
C GLY A 142 2.31 4.68 2.42
N HIS A 143 1.34 5.27 1.73
CA HIS A 143 0.01 4.66 1.53
C HIS A 143 -0.05 3.50 0.52
N LYS A 144 1.12 3.04 0.03
CA LYS A 144 1.25 1.84 -0.78
C LYS A 144 1.79 0.64 0.02
N ILE A 145 2.20 0.88 1.26
CA ILE A 145 2.79 -0.12 2.16
C ILE A 145 2.12 -0.11 3.54
N TYR A 146 0.81 0.17 3.58
CA TYR A 146 0.01 0.26 4.81
C TYR A 146 0.41 1.41 5.75
N GLY A 147 1.12 2.41 5.23
CA GLY A 147 1.38 3.68 5.89
C GLY A 147 0.31 4.75 5.61
N PRO A 148 0.42 5.94 6.22
CA PRO A 148 -0.57 7.00 6.02
C PRO A 148 -0.46 7.66 4.64
N LYS A 149 -1.58 8.24 4.18
CA LYS A 149 -1.62 9.12 3.00
C LYS A 149 -0.95 10.46 3.33
N GLY A 150 -0.43 11.14 2.30
CA GLY A 150 0.18 12.47 2.44
C GLY A 150 1.64 12.48 2.89
N ILE A 151 2.31 11.32 2.91
CA ILE A 151 3.74 11.21 3.21
C ILE A 151 4.46 10.27 2.23
N GLY A 152 5.71 10.59 1.97
CA GLY A 152 6.62 9.80 1.16
C GLY A 152 8.07 10.20 1.44
N ALA A 153 8.99 9.58 0.73
CA ALA A 153 10.40 9.92 0.80
C ALA A 153 11.04 9.91 -0.58
N LEU A 154 12.12 10.67 -0.72
CA LEU A 154 13.03 10.62 -1.85
C LEU A 154 14.39 10.17 -1.32
N TYR A 155 14.78 8.94 -1.64
CA TYR A 155 16.15 8.52 -1.44
C TYR A 155 17.04 9.23 -2.48
N MET A 156 18.08 9.89 -1.99
CA MET A 156 19.11 10.51 -2.81
C MET A 156 20.46 9.87 -2.53
N ARG A 157 21.08 9.33 -3.58
CA ARG A 157 22.42 8.76 -3.48
C ARG A 157 23.42 9.82 -3.04
N ARG A 158 24.14 9.52 -1.96
CA ARG A 158 25.23 10.36 -1.45
C ARG A 158 26.56 10.13 -2.15
N ARG A 159 26.83 8.91 -2.65
CA ARG A 159 28.08 8.55 -3.35
C ARG A 159 27.83 7.54 -4.50
N PRO A 160 28.26 7.83 -5.74
CA PRO A 160 28.63 9.17 -6.25
C PRO A 160 27.53 10.19 -5.92
N ARG A 161 27.94 11.43 -5.59
CA ARG A 161 27.04 12.44 -5.04
C ARG A 161 26.11 12.96 -6.13
N ILE A 162 24.81 12.92 -5.86
CA ILE A 162 23.80 13.53 -6.72
C ILE A 162 23.36 14.86 -6.12
N ARG A 163 23.12 15.82 -7.01
CA ARG A 163 22.56 17.13 -6.68
C ARG A 163 21.25 17.28 -7.43
N VAL A 164 20.24 17.80 -6.73
CA VAL A 164 18.94 18.15 -7.30
C VAL A 164 18.62 19.59 -6.91
N GLU A 165 17.87 20.28 -7.74
CA GLU A 165 17.40 21.62 -7.45
C GLU A 165 16.13 21.55 -6.58
N PRO A 166 16.11 22.22 -5.40
CA PRO A 166 14.94 22.25 -4.55
C PRO A 166 13.75 22.86 -5.28
N GLN A 167 12.61 22.15 -5.30
CA GLN A 167 11.36 22.68 -5.86
C GLN A 167 10.54 23.46 -4.83
N MET A 168 10.85 23.29 -3.54
CA MET A 168 10.15 23.93 -2.43
C MET A 168 11.08 24.85 -1.65
N ASN A 169 10.89 26.16 -1.82
CA ASN A 169 11.66 27.21 -1.15
C ASN A 169 11.21 27.39 0.32
N GLY A 170 12.12 27.84 1.20
CA GLY A 170 11.84 28.09 2.61
C GLY A 170 13.07 27.94 3.52
N GLY A 171 12.86 27.59 4.79
CA GLY A 171 13.88 27.59 5.85
C GLY A 171 14.99 26.53 5.73
N GLY A 172 15.10 25.82 4.62
CA GLY A 172 16.22 24.91 4.36
C GLY A 172 16.17 23.57 5.11
N GLN A 173 14.99 23.12 5.55
CA GLN A 173 14.77 21.77 6.08
C GLN A 173 15.22 20.69 5.07
N GLU A 174 15.36 19.44 5.53
CA GLU A 174 15.82 18.31 4.70
C GLU A 174 17.11 18.62 3.93
N ARG A 175 18.08 19.24 4.62
CA ARG A 175 19.40 19.62 4.08
C ARG A 175 19.29 20.59 2.89
N GLY A 176 18.27 21.44 2.89
CA GLY A 176 18.00 22.42 1.84
C GLY A 176 17.28 21.86 0.61
N ILE A 177 16.89 20.58 0.61
CA ILE A 177 16.25 19.95 -0.56
C ILE A 177 14.72 20.08 -0.54
N ARG A 178 14.11 20.04 0.65
CA ARG A 178 12.66 20.16 0.82
C ARG A 178 12.36 21.00 2.05
N SER A 179 12.03 22.27 1.83
CA SER A 179 11.65 23.18 2.91
C SER A 179 10.23 22.90 3.44
N GLY A 180 9.99 23.32 4.69
CA GLY A 180 8.71 23.20 5.37
C GLY A 180 8.76 22.26 6.57
N THR A 181 7.82 22.43 7.51
CA THR A 181 7.73 21.61 8.72
C THR A 181 7.64 20.13 8.36
N VAL A 182 8.42 19.31 9.06
CA VAL A 182 8.37 17.85 8.92
C VAL A 182 7.15 17.37 9.71
N PRO A 183 6.19 16.68 9.08
CA PRO A 183 4.97 16.23 9.76
C PRO A 183 5.26 14.97 10.59
N THR A 184 5.76 15.16 11.82
CA THR A 184 6.24 14.09 12.71
C THR A 184 5.30 12.88 12.78
N PRO A 185 3.96 13.01 13.00
CA PRO A 185 3.09 11.83 13.05
C PRO A 185 3.12 11.02 11.75
N LEU A 186 3.18 11.67 10.59
CA LEU A 186 3.18 10.99 9.31
C LEU A 186 4.53 10.31 9.04
N VAL A 187 5.64 10.94 9.43
CA VAL A 187 6.99 10.35 9.30
C VAL A 187 7.12 9.11 10.20
N VAL A 188 6.65 9.19 11.44
CA VAL A 188 6.60 8.05 12.36
C VAL A 188 5.76 6.92 11.77
N GLY A 189 4.57 7.24 11.25
CA GLY A 189 3.72 6.24 10.60
C GLY A 189 4.38 5.60 9.38
N PHE A 190 5.08 6.39 8.57
CA PHE A 190 5.78 5.85 7.41
C PHE A 190 6.98 4.97 7.82
N GLY A 191 7.76 5.38 8.83
CA GLY A 191 8.84 4.58 9.39
C GLY A 191 8.35 3.24 9.95
N ALA A 192 7.26 3.26 10.74
CA ALA A 192 6.62 2.06 11.26
C ALA A 192 6.12 1.13 10.14
N ALA A 193 5.54 1.71 9.07
CA ALA A 193 5.09 0.94 7.92
C ALA A 193 6.27 0.27 7.19
N CYS A 194 7.39 0.97 7.01
CA CYS A 194 8.63 0.40 6.46
C CYS A 194 9.17 -0.73 7.33
N GLU A 195 9.23 -0.54 8.65
CA GLU A 195 9.70 -1.56 9.60
C GLU A 195 8.84 -2.83 9.54
N LEU A 196 7.52 -2.67 9.54
CA LEU A 196 6.59 -3.80 9.39
C LEU A 196 6.73 -4.48 8.04
N ALA A 197 6.83 -3.71 6.96
CA ALA A 197 7.06 -4.26 5.63
C ALA A 197 8.34 -5.11 5.61
N MET A 198 9.43 -4.66 6.22
CA MET A 198 10.68 -5.43 6.30
C MET A 198 10.52 -6.75 7.07
N LYS A 199 9.71 -6.77 8.13
CA LYS A 199 9.47 -7.98 8.94
C LYS A 199 8.53 -8.97 8.25
N GLU A 200 7.53 -8.47 7.53
CA GLU A 200 6.43 -9.29 7.01
C GLU A 200 6.52 -9.58 5.52
N MET A 201 7.46 -8.96 4.79
CA MET A 201 7.58 -9.05 3.32
C MET A 201 7.53 -10.49 2.81
N ASP A 202 8.35 -11.38 3.39
CA ASP A 202 8.45 -12.78 2.96
C ASP A 202 7.17 -13.57 3.22
N TYR A 203 6.46 -13.24 4.31
CA TYR A 203 5.18 -13.87 4.63
C TYR A 203 4.08 -13.35 3.70
N ASP A 204 3.97 -12.03 3.55
CA ASP A 204 3.00 -11.36 2.69
C ASP A 204 3.16 -11.80 1.24
N GLU A 205 4.39 -11.87 0.72
CA GLU A 205 4.66 -12.30 -0.67
C GLU A 205 4.14 -13.71 -0.94
N LYS A 206 4.40 -14.67 -0.04
CA LYS A 206 3.92 -16.06 -0.20
C LYS A 206 2.40 -16.13 -0.18
N ARG A 207 1.77 -15.43 0.78
CA ARG A 207 0.31 -15.46 0.92
C ARG A 207 -0.38 -14.76 -0.25
N ILE A 208 0.11 -13.59 -0.64
CA ILE A 208 -0.43 -12.81 -1.76
C ILE A 208 -0.27 -13.59 -3.07
N ARG A 209 0.84 -14.30 -3.27
CA ARG A 209 1.05 -15.17 -4.44
C ARG A 209 0.03 -16.31 -4.49
N MET A 210 -0.17 -17.01 -3.37
CA MET A 210 -1.21 -18.05 -3.28
C MET A 210 -2.60 -17.48 -3.62
N LEU A 211 -2.96 -16.33 -3.06
CA LEU A 211 -4.26 -15.68 -3.33
C LEU A 211 -4.39 -15.23 -4.79
N GLN A 212 -3.31 -14.73 -5.39
CA GLN A 212 -3.29 -14.34 -6.80
C GLN A 212 -3.46 -15.55 -7.73
N GLU A 213 -2.78 -16.66 -7.44
CA GLU A 213 -2.93 -17.90 -8.18
C GLU A 213 -4.35 -18.46 -8.03
N ARG A 214 -4.92 -18.42 -6.82
CA ARG A 214 -6.31 -18.81 -6.55
C ARG A 214 -7.30 -17.99 -7.37
N LEU A 215 -7.14 -16.67 -7.41
CA LEU A 215 -7.98 -15.76 -8.20
C LEU A 215 -7.87 -16.05 -9.70
N LEU A 216 -6.64 -16.11 -10.22
CA LEU A 216 -6.38 -16.33 -11.65
C LEU A 216 -6.91 -17.68 -12.12
N ASN A 217 -6.60 -18.76 -11.39
CA ASN A 217 -7.02 -20.11 -11.74
C ASN A 217 -8.53 -20.28 -11.58
N GLY A 218 -9.13 -19.67 -10.54
CA GLY A 218 -10.57 -19.68 -10.31
C GLY A 218 -11.35 -19.06 -11.48
N ILE A 219 -10.84 -17.93 -12.01
CA ILE A 219 -11.41 -17.25 -13.19
C ILE A 219 -11.17 -18.07 -14.47
N ARG A 220 -9.92 -18.42 -14.78
CA ARG A 220 -9.55 -19.14 -16.02
C ARG A 220 -10.20 -20.51 -16.14
N LYS A 221 -10.49 -21.18 -15.03
CA LYS A 221 -11.16 -22.49 -15.05
C LYS A 221 -12.61 -22.41 -15.55
N LYS A 222 -13.28 -21.25 -15.39
CA LYS A 222 -14.69 -21.07 -15.73
C LYS A 222 -14.89 -20.22 -16.99
N LEU A 223 -13.93 -19.37 -17.34
CA LEU A 223 -14.04 -18.43 -18.45
C LEU A 223 -12.96 -18.67 -19.50
N GLU A 224 -13.38 -18.80 -20.76
CA GLU A 224 -12.50 -18.71 -21.92
C GLU A 224 -12.17 -17.26 -22.27
N GLY A 225 -11.12 -17.02 -23.07
CA GLY A 225 -10.78 -15.68 -23.56
C GLY A 225 -10.35 -14.71 -22.46
N VAL A 226 -9.73 -15.21 -21.38
CA VAL A 226 -9.15 -14.39 -20.31
C VAL A 226 -7.64 -14.27 -20.49
N VAL A 227 -7.16 -13.04 -20.68
CA VAL A 227 -5.76 -12.75 -20.96
C VAL A 227 -5.13 -12.01 -19.78
N VAL A 228 -3.94 -12.43 -19.34
CA VAL A 228 -3.16 -11.67 -18.34
C VAL A 228 -2.38 -10.58 -19.06
N ASN A 229 -2.52 -9.35 -18.59
CA ASN A 229 -1.78 -8.21 -19.13
C ASN A 229 -0.40 -8.09 -18.44
N GLY A 230 0.66 -8.30 -19.22
CA GLY A 230 2.04 -8.30 -18.75
C GLY A 230 2.61 -9.71 -18.52
N SER A 231 3.79 -9.78 -17.93
CA SER A 231 4.44 -11.08 -17.64
C SER A 231 3.73 -11.82 -16.50
N GLU A 232 3.52 -13.13 -16.67
CA GLU A 232 3.05 -14.02 -15.60
C GLU A 232 4.18 -14.39 -14.61
N GLU A 233 5.43 -14.38 -15.07
CA GLU A 233 6.60 -14.77 -14.26
C GLU A 233 7.24 -13.54 -13.57
N SER A 234 7.49 -12.48 -14.33
CA SER A 234 8.22 -11.29 -13.88
C SER A 234 7.25 -10.20 -13.43
N ARG A 235 6.58 -10.43 -12.31
CA ARG A 235 5.57 -9.53 -11.75
C ARG A 235 5.55 -9.50 -10.24
N TYR A 236 5.00 -8.42 -9.68
CA TYR A 236 4.55 -8.40 -8.30
C TYR A 236 3.22 -9.15 -8.17
N ALA A 237 3.14 -10.11 -7.26
CA ALA A 237 1.97 -10.98 -7.10
C ALA A 237 0.69 -10.20 -6.76
N GLY A 238 0.77 -9.15 -5.94
CA GLY A 238 -0.41 -8.44 -5.46
C GLY A 238 -1.10 -7.55 -6.50
N ASN A 239 -0.58 -7.44 -7.71
CA ASN A 239 -1.21 -6.69 -8.79
C ASN A 239 -1.58 -7.66 -9.92
N LEU A 240 -2.83 -8.01 -10.15
CA LEU A 240 -3.24 -8.88 -11.27
C LEU A 240 -4.11 -8.09 -12.25
N ASN A 241 -3.72 -8.00 -13.52
CA ASN A 241 -4.50 -7.30 -14.55
C ASN A 241 -4.96 -8.29 -15.62
N LEU A 242 -6.26 -8.38 -15.83
CA LEU A 242 -6.91 -9.34 -16.73
C LEU A 242 -7.77 -8.61 -17.76
N SER A 243 -7.66 -8.98 -19.04
CA SER A 243 -8.63 -8.62 -20.07
C SER A 243 -9.61 -9.75 -20.32
N PHE A 244 -10.87 -9.40 -20.52
CA PHE A 244 -11.94 -10.36 -20.79
C PHE A 244 -12.45 -10.16 -22.22
N ALA A 245 -12.31 -11.17 -23.08
CA ALA A 245 -12.82 -11.08 -24.44
C ALA A 245 -14.36 -11.10 -24.46
N PHE A 246 -14.93 -10.45 -25.49
CA PHE A 246 -16.36 -10.48 -25.84
C PHE A 246 -17.32 -9.87 -24.82
N VAL A 247 -16.85 -8.97 -23.96
CA VAL A 247 -17.68 -8.18 -23.04
C VAL A 247 -17.49 -6.69 -23.31
N GLU A 248 -18.40 -5.87 -22.80
CA GLU A 248 -18.27 -4.41 -22.82
C GLU A 248 -17.70 -3.94 -21.47
N GLY A 249 -16.68 -3.09 -21.51
CA GLY A 249 -15.84 -2.74 -20.36
C GLY A 249 -16.54 -1.94 -19.26
N GLU A 250 -17.36 -0.96 -19.62
CA GLU A 250 -18.12 -0.15 -18.65
C GLU A 250 -19.15 -1.01 -17.93
N SER A 251 -19.88 -1.83 -18.68
CA SER A 251 -20.87 -2.77 -18.16
C SER A 251 -20.24 -3.81 -17.23
N LEU A 252 -19.00 -4.23 -17.51
CA LEU A 252 -18.24 -5.11 -16.62
C LEU A 252 -17.95 -4.42 -15.28
N LEU A 253 -17.40 -3.20 -15.31
CA LEU A 253 -17.07 -2.47 -14.08
C LEU A 253 -18.33 -2.10 -13.28
N MET A 254 -19.41 -1.67 -13.95
CA MET A 254 -20.69 -1.37 -13.30
C MET A 254 -21.34 -2.62 -12.68
N GLY A 255 -21.16 -3.78 -13.30
CA GLY A 255 -21.64 -5.06 -12.78
C GLY A 255 -20.87 -5.55 -11.55
N LEU A 256 -19.58 -5.23 -11.45
CA LEU A 256 -18.71 -5.59 -10.32
C LEU A 256 -18.83 -4.63 -9.13
N LYS A 257 -20.03 -4.09 -8.86
CA LYS A 257 -20.28 -3.14 -7.75
C LYS A 257 -19.95 -3.68 -6.35
N GLU A 258 -19.95 -5.00 -6.17
CA GLU A 258 -19.61 -5.69 -4.92
C GLU A 258 -18.09 -5.92 -4.75
N VAL A 259 -17.28 -5.62 -5.78
CA VAL A 259 -15.83 -5.76 -5.75
C VAL A 259 -15.19 -4.43 -6.17
N ALA A 260 -14.54 -3.74 -5.25
CA ALA A 260 -13.81 -2.52 -5.56
C ALA A 260 -12.54 -2.87 -6.34
N VAL A 261 -12.56 -2.62 -7.65
CA VAL A 261 -11.48 -2.84 -8.62
C VAL A 261 -11.32 -1.63 -9.53
N SER A 262 -10.32 -1.64 -10.41
CA SER A 262 -10.08 -0.55 -11.37
C SER A 262 -9.85 -1.07 -12.78
N SER A 263 -10.39 -0.41 -13.82
CA SER A 263 -10.18 -0.78 -15.23
C SER A 263 -9.06 0.00 -15.94
N GLY A 264 -8.68 1.17 -15.40
CA GLY A 264 -7.70 2.09 -16.02
C GLY A 264 -6.27 2.01 -15.47
N SER A 265 -5.36 2.73 -16.14
CA SER A 265 -4.08 3.16 -15.56
C SER A 265 -4.36 4.08 -14.37
N ALA A 266 -3.92 3.68 -13.17
CA ALA A 266 -4.11 4.37 -11.90
C ALA A 266 -4.50 5.88 -11.97
N CYS A 267 -5.57 6.26 -11.28
CA CYS A 267 -5.95 7.66 -11.00
C CYS A 267 -6.54 8.50 -12.15
N THR A 268 -6.90 7.91 -13.30
CA THR A 268 -7.72 8.61 -14.31
C THR A 268 -9.19 8.63 -13.88
N SER A 269 -9.58 9.64 -13.10
CA SER A 269 -10.96 9.79 -12.60
C SER A 269 -11.93 10.43 -13.61
N ALA A 270 -11.47 10.79 -14.82
CA ALA A 270 -12.17 11.74 -15.68
C ALA A 270 -12.28 11.37 -17.18
N SER A 271 -11.55 10.37 -17.70
CA SER A 271 -11.65 9.99 -19.11
C SER A 271 -12.01 8.52 -19.29
N LEU A 272 -12.86 8.27 -20.28
CA LEU A 272 -13.29 6.95 -20.77
C LEU A 272 -12.24 6.29 -21.69
N GLU A 273 -11.07 6.90 -21.81
CA GLU A 273 -10.04 6.39 -22.71
C GLU A 273 -9.43 5.10 -22.18
N PRO A 274 -9.09 4.15 -23.08
CA PRO A 274 -8.45 2.92 -22.68
C PRO A 274 -7.07 3.21 -22.08
N SER A 275 -6.69 2.40 -21.09
CA SER A 275 -5.44 2.54 -20.32
C SER A 275 -4.24 2.76 -21.25
N TYR A 276 -3.54 3.89 -21.09
CA TYR A 276 -2.36 4.19 -21.89
C TYR A 276 -1.24 3.16 -21.69
N VAL A 277 -1.21 2.48 -20.54
CA VAL A 277 -0.26 1.40 -20.26
C VAL A 277 -0.59 0.16 -21.10
N LEU A 278 -1.87 -0.23 -21.18
CA LEU A 278 -2.28 -1.38 -21.97
C LEU A 278 -2.04 -1.12 -23.46
N ARG A 279 -2.32 0.09 -23.92
CA ARG A 279 -1.99 0.56 -25.28
C ARG A 279 -0.49 0.45 -25.57
N ALA A 280 0.36 0.85 -24.62
CA ALA A 280 1.81 0.73 -24.75
C ALA A 280 2.32 -0.72 -24.72
N LEU A 281 1.59 -1.64 -24.09
CA LEU A 281 1.85 -3.09 -24.15
C LEU A 281 1.42 -3.72 -25.48
N GLY A 282 0.75 -2.97 -26.35
CA GLY A 282 0.21 -3.49 -27.61
C GLY A 282 -1.06 -4.32 -27.44
N VAL A 283 -1.77 -4.17 -26.31
CA VAL A 283 -3.10 -4.76 -26.13
C VAL A 283 -4.06 -4.08 -27.11
N GLU A 284 -4.83 -4.88 -27.85
CA GLU A 284 -5.85 -4.38 -28.78
C GLU A 284 -6.86 -3.48 -28.04
N GLU A 285 -7.37 -2.44 -28.71
CA GLU A 285 -8.15 -1.37 -28.06
C GLU A 285 -9.43 -1.90 -27.40
N ASP A 286 -10.11 -2.83 -28.06
CA ASP A 286 -11.27 -3.56 -27.53
C ASP A 286 -10.93 -4.31 -26.23
N MET A 287 -9.83 -5.04 -26.19
CA MET A 287 -9.35 -5.75 -25.00
C MET A 287 -8.87 -4.81 -23.89
N ALA A 288 -8.36 -3.63 -24.24
CA ALA A 288 -7.94 -2.63 -23.27
C ALA A 288 -9.12 -2.05 -22.49
N HIS A 289 -10.29 -1.90 -23.12
CA HIS A 289 -11.52 -1.47 -22.45
C HIS A 289 -12.12 -2.54 -21.52
N THR A 290 -11.89 -3.81 -21.80
CA THR A 290 -12.41 -4.94 -21.00
C THR A 290 -11.44 -5.41 -19.92
N SER A 291 -10.48 -4.56 -19.55
CA SER A 291 -9.43 -4.90 -18.61
C SER A 291 -9.79 -4.53 -17.18
N ILE A 292 -9.55 -5.42 -16.23
CA ILE A 292 -9.73 -5.21 -14.79
C ILE A 292 -8.44 -5.50 -14.04
N ARG A 293 -8.06 -4.59 -13.15
CA ARG A 293 -6.95 -4.74 -12.21
C ARG A 293 -7.47 -5.08 -10.83
N TYR A 294 -7.06 -6.25 -10.35
CA TYR A 294 -7.28 -6.76 -9.00
C TYR A 294 -6.01 -6.53 -8.17
N GLY A 295 -6.16 -5.80 -7.07
CA GLY A 295 -5.12 -5.47 -6.11
C GLY A 295 -5.29 -6.23 -4.81
N ILE A 296 -4.44 -7.24 -4.59
CA ILE A 296 -4.43 -8.11 -3.41
C ILE A 296 -3.42 -7.57 -2.40
N GLY A 297 -3.77 -7.64 -1.10
CA GLY A 297 -2.92 -7.16 -0.02
C GLY A 297 -2.98 -8.00 1.25
N ARG A 298 -2.39 -7.45 2.32
CA ARG A 298 -2.18 -8.07 3.64
C ARG A 298 -3.47 -8.47 4.34
N PHE A 299 -4.58 -7.80 4.04
CA PHE A 299 -5.87 -8.07 4.67
C PHE A 299 -6.82 -8.85 3.78
N THR A 300 -6.45 -9.12 2.52
CA THR A 300 -7.28 -9.90 1.61
C THR A 300 -7.35 -11.36 2.06
N THR A 301 -8.54 -11.95 2.12
CA THR A 301 -8.76 -13.35 2.55
C THR A 301 -9.07 -14.29 1.39
N GLU A 302 -9.00 -15.61 1.64
CA GLU A 302 -9.36 -16.62 0.63
C GLU A 302 -10.84 -16.55 0.27
N GLU A 303 -11.70 -16.29 1.26
CA GLU A 303 -13.15 -16.15 1.08
C GLU A 303 -13.48 -14.93 0.21
N GLU A 304 -12.78 -13.82 0.40
CA GLU A 304 -12.92 -12.64 -0.46
C GLU A 304 -12.46 -12.94 -1.89
N ILE A 305 -11.39 -13.71 -2.07
CA ILE A 305 -10.93 -14.14 -3.41
C ILE A 305 -11.98 -15.05 -4.06
N ASP A 306 -12.51 -16.04 -3.35
CA ASP A 306 -13.53 -16.95 -3.88
C ASP A 306 -14.79 -16.20 -4.29
N ARG A 307 -15.24 -15.26 -3.45
CA ARG A 307 -16.40 -14.41 -3.75
C ARG A 307 -16.11 -13.50 -4.95
N ALA A 308 -14.91 -12.93 -5.06
CA ALA A 308 -14.51 -12.12 -6.21
C ALA A 308 -14.46 -12.95 -7.51
N VAL A 309 -13.99 -14.20 -7.46
CA VAL A 309 -14.04 -15.14 -8.59
C VAL A 309 -15.49 -15.36 -9.02
N GLU A 310 -16.38 -15.70 -8.07
CA GLU A 310 -17.80 -15.95 -8.34
C GLU A 310 -18.46 -14.72 -9.00
N LEU A 311 -18.30 -13.54 -8.40
CA LEU A 311 -18.88 -12.30 -8.89
C LEU A 311 -18.35 -11.92 -10.29
N THR A 312 -17.04 -12.09 -10.51
CA THR A 312 -16.41 -11.83 -11.81
C THR A 312 -16.96 -12.77 -12.87
N VAL A 313 -17.02 -14.07 -12.58
CA VAL A 313 -17.48 -15.09 -13.54
C VAL A 313 -18.93 -14.86 -13.91
N ASN A 314 -19.81 -14.73 -12.91
CA ASN A 314 -21.23 -14.50 -13.14
C ASN A 314 -21.48 -13.24 -13.98
N GLN A 315 -20.73 -12.17 -13.72
CA GLN A 315 -20.89 -10.92 -14.47
C GLN A 315 -20.39 -11.05 -15.91
N VAL A 316 -19.24 -11.69 -16.14
CA VAL A 316 -18.71 -11.91 -17.50
C VAL A 316 -19.65 -12.82 -18.30
N GLU A 317 -20.14 -13.91 -17.71
CA GLU A 317 -21.11 -14.81 -18.37
C GLU A 317 -22.39 -14.07 -18.76
N LYS A 318 -22.96 -13.30 -17.83
CA LYS A 318 -24.14 -12.48 -18.11
C LYS A 318 -23.94 -11.49 -19.26
N LEU A 319 -22.79 -10.81 -19.30
CA LEU A 319 -22.49 -9.89 -20.40
C LEU A 319 -22.28 -10.63 -21.73
N ARG A 320 -21.68 -11.82 -21.69
CA ARG A 320 -21.48 -12.68 -22.85
C ARG A 320 -22.78 -13.23 -23.41
N GLU A 321 -23.77 -13.52 -22.59
CA GLU A 321 -25.12 -13.92 -23.04
C GLU A 321 -25.81 -12.83 -23.88
N MET A 322 -25.46 -11.57 -23.66
CA MET A 322 -26.01 -10.43 -24.40
C MET A 322 -25.08 -9.93 -25.51
N SER A 323 -23.93 -10.59 -25.73
CA SER A 323 -22.87 -10.13 -26.62
C SER A 323 -22.95 -10.82 -27.99
N PRO A 324 -23.31 -10.09 -29.07
CA PRO A 324 -23.32 -10.66 -30.42
C PRO A 324 -21.94 -11.18 -30.85
N LEU A 325 -20.87 -10.52 -30.37
CA LEU A 325 -19.49 -10.94 -30.62
C LEU A 325 -19.20 -12.33 -30.04
N TYR A 326 -19.77 -12.65 -28.88
CA TYR A 326 -19.58 -13.95 -28.25
C TYR A 326 -20.39 -15.05 -28.95
N GLU A 327 -21.59 -14.74 -29.44
CA GLU A 327 -22.40 -15.64 -30.25
C GLU A 327 -21.65 -16.01 -31.55
N MET A 328 -21.15 -15.00 -32.27
CA MET A 328 -20.34 -15.22 -33.48
C MET A 328 -19.09 -16.06 -33.22
N TYR A 329 -18.40 -15.82 -32.10
CA TYR A 329 -17.25 -16.64 -31.69
C TYR A 329 -17.65 -18.11 -31.44
N LYS A 330 -18.79 -18.37 -30.76
CA LYS A 330 -19.29 -19.73 -30.53
C LYS A 330 -19.68 -20.44 -31.82
N ASP A 331 -20.17 -19.71 -32.80
CA ASP A 331 -20.50 -20.22 -34.14
C ASP A 331 -19.25 -20.45 -35.01
N GLY A 332 -18.04 -20.14 -34.51
CA GLY A 332 -16.78 -20.32 -35.21
C GLY A 332 -16.49 -19.25 -36.26
N ILE A 333 -17.17 -18.10 -36.20
CA ILE A 333 -16.97 -16.98 -37.12
C ILE A 333 -15.74 -16.19 -36.70
N ASP A 334 -14.81 -15.96 -37.62
CA ASP A 334 -13.65 -15.09 -37.38
C ASP A 334 -14.09 -13.61 -37.39
N ILE A 335 -14.09 -13.01 -36.20
CA ILE A 335 -14.48 -11.61 -36.00
C ILE A 335 -13.58 -10.64 -36.78
N LYS A 336 -12.31 -11.01 -37.03
CA LYS A 336 -11.37 -10.18 -37.80
C LYS A 336 -11.68 -10.19 -39.29
N SER A 337 -12.50 -11.12 -39.77
CA SER A 337 -12.96 -11.18 -41.16
C SER A 337 -14.19 -10.29 -41.44
N ILE A 338 -14.81 -9.73 -40.39
CA ILE A 338 -16.00 -8.89 -40.50
C ILE A 338 -15.59 -7.45 -40.84
N GLN A 339 -16.16 -6.88 -41.91
CA GLN A 339 -16.02 -5.46 -42.21
C GLN A 339 -16.98 -4.64 -41.34
N TRP A 340 -16.44 -4.04 -40.29
CA TRP A 340 -17.16 -3.12 -39.41
C TRP A 340 -17.36 -1.77 -40.11
N SER A 341 -18.58 -1.24 -40.11
CA SER A 341 -18.83 0.14 -40.53
C SER A 341 -18.26 1.08 -39.46
N GLN A 342 -17.22 1.83 -39.79
CA GLN A 342 -16.74 2.93 -38.94
C GLN A 342 -17.85 3.99 -38.82
N HIS A 343 -18.30 4.26 -37.60
CA HIS A 343 -19.13 5.42 -37.27
C HIS A 343 -18.29 6.53 -36.65
#